data_AF-A0A966SEY2-F1
#
_entry.id   AF-A0A966SEY2-F1
#
_cell.length_a   1.000
_cell.length_b   1.000
_cell.length_c   1.000
_cell.angle_alpha   90.00
_cell.angle_beta   90.00
_cell.angle_gamma   90.00
#
_symmetry.space_group_name_H-M   'P 1'
#
loop_
_entity.id
_entity.type
_entity.pdbx_description
1 polymer ?
#
loop_
_entity_poly.entity_id
_entity_poly.type
_entity_poly.pdbx_seq_one_letter_code
_entity_poly.pdbx_strand_id
1 'polypeptide(L)'
;MDQQRVRELVALLPPGATYPAHPRRSPFQARPSASERFALALHDPAFGWHFVQEHLRLRRWLPDTIHEWELLQCFLTQWLKVTDPLMLEVESFRSEVRRQERDLLEALLLARSVTLGDIAGHLHTTEEVVEAYACLFWNVRDRLDERGYLNTLLYPAGWQAAMRDAQPNAIGDRLRLLRAGAQNDVEEVLALAGYQPGSKGGVLTEDSGEVERRMQQDAQRRMRAGCRMEDQVVRAVHTAAVRRKEIALTEDELALHKINAVSPALEEIRKYNGLKGLPPPDYRELIGRARANAAPVIRELLPHGDGSGN
;
A
#
# COMPACT_ATOMS: atom_id res chain seq x y z
N MET A 1 12.74 -4.09 -2.06
CA MET A 1 13.23 -4.33 -0.70
C MET A 1 13.65 -5.79 -0.56
N ASP A 2 14.95 -6.07 -0.43
CA ASP A 2 15.49 -7.43 -0.26
C ASP A 2 15.45 -7.92 1.20
N GLN A 3 15.81 -9.18 1.45
CA GLN A 3 15.85 -9.76 2.80
C GLN A 3 16.72 -8.98 3.78
N GLN A 4 17.89 -8.50 3.35
CA GLN A 4 18.81 -7.76 4.20
C GLN A 4 18.19 -6.42 4.62
N ARG A 5 17.55 -5.72 3.68
CA ARG A 5 16.88 -4.47 3.97
C ARG A 5 15.67 -4.65 4.88
N VAL A 6 14.89 -5.73 4.70
CA VAL A 6 13.81 -6.09 5.64
C VAL A 6 14.35 -6.24 7.06
N ARG A 7 15.51 -6.90 7.23
CA ARG A 7 16.16 -7.05 8.55
C ARG A 7 16.50 -5.72 9.20
N GLU A 8 17.09 -4.80 8.43
CA GLU A 8 17.45 -3.47 8.89
C GLU A 8 16.21 -2.67 9.32
N LEU A 9 15.17 -2.67 8.49
CA LEU A 9 13.91 -2.00 8.79
C LEU A 9 13.22 -2.59 10.04
N VAL A 10 13.27 -3.91 10.27
CA VAL A 10 12.76 -4.52 11.50
C VAL A 10 13.52 -4.03 12.74
N ALA A 11 14.83 -3.83 12.64
CA ALA A 11 15.63 -3.27 13.72
C ALA A 11 15.32 -1.78 13.99
N LEU A 12 14.84 -1.07 12.97
CA LEU A 12 14.40 0.32 13.04
C LEU A 12 12.95 0.50 13.53
N LEU A 13 12.20 -0.59 13.77
CA LEU A 13 10.87 -0.49 14.33
C LEU A 13 10.90 0.19 15.71
N PRO A 14 9.96 1.11 15.98
CA PRO A 14 9.96 1.88 17.21
C PRO A 14 9.74 0.99 18.44
N PRO A 15 10.36 1.32 19.59
CA PRO A 15 10.01 0.73 20.88
C PRO A 15 8.50 0.78 21.13
N GLY A 16 7.88 -0.39 21.33
CA GLY A 16 6.43 -0.52 21.49
C GLY A 16 5.68 -0.83 20.19
N ALA A 17 6.38 -1.04 19.08
CA ALA A 17 5.79 -1.60 17.86
C ALA A 17 5.11 -2.94 18.17
N THR A 18 3.88 -3.08 17.70
CA THR A 18 3.08 -4.29 17.87
C THR A 18 3.20 -5.23 16.68
N TYR A 19 3.96 -4.83 15.67
CA TYR A 19 4.06 -5.54 14.41
C TYR A 19 4.52 -7.00 14.55
N PRO A 20 3.87 -7.93 13.81
CA PRO A 20 2.61 -7.71 13.09
C PRO A 20 1.44 -7.59 14.07
N ALA A 21 0.53 -6.67 13.79
CA ALA A 21 -0.72 -6.54 14.54
C ALA A 21 -1.60 -7.76 14.29
N HIS A 22 -1.43 -8.81 15.10
CA HIS A 22 -2.27 -9.99 14.99
C HIS A 22 -3.63 -9.71 15.63
N PRO A 23 -4.75 -9.78 14.86
CA PRO A 23 -6.08 -9.50 15.39
C PRO A 23 -6.56 -10.52 16.45
N ARG A 24 -5.82 -11.61 16.64
CA ARG A 24 -6.11 -12.68 17.61
C ARG A 24 -5.14 -12.73 18.80
N ARG A 25 -4.17 -11.80 18.91
CA ARG A 25 -3.32 -11.79 20.11
C ARG A 25 -4.14 -11.29 21.28
N SER A 26 -4.37 -12.19 22.23
CA SER A 26 -4.92 -11.85 23.53
C SER A 26 -4.09 -10.71 24.15
N PRO A 27 -4.70 -9.75 24.86
CA PRO A 27 -3.98 -8.70 25.57
C PRO A 27 -2.97 -9.25 26.60
N PHE A 28 -3.08 -10.53 26.96
CA PHE A 28 -2.17 -11.24 27.84
C PHE A 28 -1.00 -11.95 27.12
N GLN A 29 -0.96 -11.96 25.79
CA GLN A 29 0.17 -12.54 25.06
C GLN A 29 1.35 -11.58 25.06
N ALA A 30 2.54 -12.13 25.32
CA ALA A 30 3.79 -11.40 25.30
C ALA A 30 4.00 -10.71 23.93
N ARG A 31 4.64 -9.54 23.98
CA ARG A 31 5.08 -8.85 22.76
C ARG A 31 5.98 -9.79 21.94
N PRO A 32 5.86 -9.75 20.59
CA PRO A 32 6.67 -10.63 19.77
C PRO A 32 8.16 -10.34 20.00
N SER A 33 8.95 -11.39 20.15
CA SER A 33 10.41 -11.27 20.22
C SER A 33 10.97 -10.62 18.95
N ALA A 34 12.18 -10.06 19.00
CA ALA A 34 12.79 -9.46 17.82
C ALA A 34 12.96 -10.47 16.67
N SER A 35 13.27 -11.73 17.01
CA SER A 35 13.33 -12.85 16.06
C SER A 35 11.98 -13.20 15.45
N GLU A 36 10.89 -13.19 16.25
CA GLU A 36 9.54 -13.38 15.72
C GLU A 36 9.14 -12.27 14.75
N ARG A 37 9.39 -11.00 15.11
CA ARG A 37 9.09 -9.86 14.23
C ARG A 37 9.83 -9.97 12.92
N PHE A 38 11.10 -10.36 12.98
CA PHE A 38 11.91 -10.56 11.78
C PHE A 38 11.36 -11.70 10.91
N ALA A 39 11.09 -12.87 11.50
CA ALA A 39 10.52 -14.00 10.77
C ALA A 39 9.18 -13.64 10.10
N LEU A 40 8.33 -12.87 10.79
CA LEU A 40 7.05 -12.41 10.25
C LEU A 40 7.24 -11.41 9.11
N ALA A 41 8.13 -10.43 9.27
CA ALA A 41 8.47 -9.46 8.23
C ALA A 41 9.03 -10.11 6.97
N LEU A 42 9.83 -11.18 7.11
CA LEU A 42 10.38 -11.91 5.96
C LEU A 42 9.31 -12.56 5.09
N HIS A 43 8.14 -12.87 5.64
CA HIS A 43 7.04 -13.49 4.92
C HIS A 43 5.87 -12.53 4.61
N ASP A 44 6.01 -11.26 4.98
CA ASP A 44 4.97 -10.25 4.80
C ASP A 44 5.25 -9.40 3.56
N PRO A 45 4.50 -9.60 2.45
CA PRO A 45 4.67 -8.79 1.24
C PRO A 45 4.36 -7.31 1.46
N ALA A 46 3.51 -6.98 2.45
CA ALA A 46 3.11 -5.62 2.79
C ALA A 46 3.90 -5.04 3.97
N PHE A 47 5.10 -5.56 4.23
CA PHE A 47 5.93 -5.12 5.35
C PHE A 47 6.26 -3.63 5.28
N GLY A 48 6.53 -3.07 4.10
CA GLY A 48 6.83 -1.63 3.93
C GLY A 48 5.70 -0.74 4.44
N TRP A 49 4.46 -1.05 4.08
CA TRP A 49 3.28 -0.39 4.60
C TRP A 49 3.17 -0.54 6.12
N HIS A 50 3.29 -1.76 6.64
CA HIS A 50 3.16 -1.99 8.08
C HIS A 50 4.24 -1.29 8.91
N PHE A 51 5.47 -1.19 8.38
CA PHE A 51 6.56 -0.43 8.97
C PHE A 51 6.21 1.06 9.11
N VAL A 52 5.65 1.67 8.05
CA VAL A 52 5.18 3.06 8.08
C VAL A 52 4.02 3.22 9.08
N GLN A 53 3.05 2.31 9.07
CA GLN A 53 1.91 2.35 9.98
C GLN A 53 2.29 2.28 11.46
N GLU A 54 3.29 1.49 11.84
CA GLU A 54 3.76 1.45 13.24
C GLU A 54 4.36 2.78 13.69
N HIS A 55 5.09 3.48 12.82
CA HIS A 55 5.63 4.81 13.10
C HIS A 55 4.53 5.85 13.26
N LEU A 56 3.56 5.87 12.34
CA LEU A 56 2.39 6.74 12.42
C LEU A 56 1.57 6.48 13.69
N ARG A 57 1.28 5.21 13.99
CA ARG A 57 0.50 4.79 15.17
C ARG A 57 1.16 5.24 16.47
N LEU A 58 2.48 5.11 16.58
CA LEU A 58 3.24 5.51 17.76
C LEU A 58 3.64 6.98 17.75
N ARG A 59 3.20 7.75 16.75
CA ARG A 59 3.54 9.16 16.54
C ARG A 59 5.05 9.40 16.59
N ARG A 60 5.82 8.53 15.94
CA ARG A 60 7.27 8.66 15.83
C ARG A 60 7.68 8.95 14.40
N TRP A 61 8.68 9.80 14.26
CA TRP A 61 9.28 10.10 12.97
C TRP A 61 10.03 8.88 12.42
N LEU A 62 10.08 8.75 11.10
CA LEU A 62 10.94 7.75 10.45
C LEU A 62 12.42 8.06 10.73
N PRO A 63 13.27 7.04 10.96
CA PRO A 63 14.70 7.26 11.10
C PRO A 63 15.32 7.87 9.84
N ASP A 64 16.35 8.71 9.99
CA ASP A 64 17.05 9.37 8.87
C ASP A 64 17.83 8.38 7.97
N THR A 65 17.94 7.11 8.37
CA THR A 65 18.55 6.00 7.63
C THR A 65 17.59 5.32 6.64
N ILE A 66 16.35 5.79 6.57
CA ILE A 66 15.39 5.35 5.56
C ILE A 66 15.69 6.13 4.27
N HIS A 67 15.87 5.41 3.17
CA HIS A 67 16.25 5.98 1.87
C HIS A 67 15.22 5.67 0.78
N GLU A 68 14.33 4.73 1.04
CA GLU A 68 13.20 4.39 0.19
C GLU A 68 12.22 5.57 0.16
N TRP A 69 12.14 6.20 -1.01
CA TRP A 69 11.30 7.38 -1.20
C TRP A 69 9.82 7.04 -1.00
N GLU A 70 9.40 5.84 -1.36
CA GLU A 70 8.03 5.36 -1.28
C GLU A 70 7.56 5.25 0.17
N LEU A 71 8.45 4.78 1.07
CA LEU A 71 8.17 4.72 2.51
C LEU A 71 8.04 6.12 3.12
N LEU A 72 8.95 7.03 2.73
CA LEU A 72 8.97 8.40 3.24
C LEU A 72 7.79 9.20 2.72
N GLN A 73 7.47 9.11 1.44
CA GLN A 73 6.33 9.75 0.82
C GLN A 73 5.02 9.28 1.46
N CYS A 74 4.83 7.96 1.61
CA CYS A 74 3.67 7.39 2.32
C CYS A 74 3.55 7.93 3.75
N PHE A 75 4.66 7.94 4.50
CA PHE A 75 4.69 8.46 5.87
C PHE A 75 4.35 9.95 5.92
N LEU A 76 4.98 10.79 5.09
CA LEU A 76 4.78 12.23 5.08
C LEU A 76 3.35 12.62 4.69
N THR A 77 2.81 11.99 3.65
CA THR A 77 1.42 12.20 3.19
C THR A 77 0.43 11.92 4.33
N GLN A 78 0.60 10.82 5.05
CA GLN A 78 -0.28 10.47 6.18
C GLN A 78 -0.03 11.31 7.44
N TRP A 79 1.24 11.60 7.76
CA TRP A 79 1.61 12.40 8.93
C TRP A 79 1.07 13.84 8.83
N LEU A 80 1.24 14.45 7.67
CA LEU A 80 0.80 15.83 7.40
C LEU A 80 -0.68 15.91 7.02
N LYS A 81 -1.34 14.76 6.78
CA LYS A 81 -2.73 14.67 6.29
C LYS A 81 -2.93 15.43 4.98
N VAL A 82 -1.95 15.35 4.10
CA VAL A 82 -2.00 15.97 2.76
C VAL A 82 -2.45 14.92 1.77
N THR A 83 -3.24 15.31 0.77
CA THR A 83 -3.58 14.42 -0.35
C THR A 83 -2.46 14.45 -1.37
N ASP A 84 -1.83 13.31 -1.59
CA ASP A 84 -0.88 13.10 -2.68
C ASP A 84 -1.54 12.21 -3.75
N PRO A 85 -1.72 12.70 -4.99
CA PRO A 85 -2.36 11.94 -6.06
C PRO A 85 -1.70 10.57 -6.31
N LEU A 86 -0.36 10.49 -6.19
CA LEU A 86 0.36 9.24 -6.40
C LEU A 86 0.00 8.23 -5.31
N MET A 87 0.07 8.63 -4.04
CA MET A 87 -0.28 7.74 -2.92
C MET A 87 -1.76 7.37 -2.92
N LEU A 88 -2.64 8.28 -3.35
CA LEU A 88 -4.07 7.98 -3.52
C LEU A 88 -4.28 6.87 -4.55
N GLU A 89 -3.57 6.93 -5.68
CA GLU A 89 -3.64 5.89 -6.72
C GLU A 89 -3.05 4.57 -6.24
N VAL A 90 -1.90 4.60 -5.57
CA VAL A 90 -1.25 3.43 -4.94
C VAL A 90 -2.19 2.75 -3.92
N GLU A 91 -2.85 3.52 -3.05
CA GLU A 91 -3.81 3.00 -2.09
C GLU A 91 -5.08 2.47 -2.76
N SER A 92 -5.49 3.04 -3.90
CA SER A 92 -6.71 2.62 -4.60
C SER A 92 -6.66 1.16 -5.09
N PHE A 93 -5.47 0.62 -5.38
CA PHE A 93 -5.28 -0.80 -5.69
C PHE A 93 -5.66 -1.73 -4.52
N ARG A 94 -5.76 -1.21 -3.28
CA ARG A 94 -6.23 -1.99 -2.13
C ARG A 94 -7.75 -2.10 -2.06
N SER A 95 -8.47 -1.30 -2.83
CA SER A 95 -9.93 -1.34 -2.91
C SER A 95 -10.39 -2.65 -3.54
N GLU A 96 -11.49 -3.21 -3.03
CA GLU A 96 -12.15 -4.38 -3.64
C GLU A 96 -12.64 -4.10 -5.07
N VAL A 97 -12.88 -2.82 -5.41
CA VAL A 97 -13.29 -2.42 -6.77
C VAL A 97 -12.18 -2.68 -7.79
N ARG A 98 -10.92 -2.46 -7.40
CA ARG A 98 -9.74 -2.69 -8.26
C ARG A 98 -9.09 -4.05 -8.01
N ARG A 99 -9.83 -5.02 -7.46
CA ARG A 99 -9.29 -6.33 -7.09
C ARG A 99 -8.65 -7.05 -8.28
N GLN A 100 -9.27 -7.04 -9.45
CA GLN A 100 -8.73 -7.71 -10.64
C GLN A 100 -7.43 -7.05 -11.10
N GLU A 101 -7.40 -5.72 -11.16
CA GLU A 101 -6.20 -4.96 -11.52
C GLU A 101 -5.06 -5.16 -10.51
N ARG A 102 -5.39 -5.23 -9.21
CA ARG A 102 -4.44 -5.56 -8.15
C ARG A 102 -3.87 -6.95 -8.33
N ASP A 103 -4.72 -7.95 -8.54
CA ASP A 103 -4.30 -9.34 -8.69
C ASP A 103 -3.41 -9.48 -9.96
N LEU A 104 -3.70 -8.73 -11.03
CA LEU A 104 -2.85 -8.62 -12.22
C LEU A 104 -1.52 -7.91 -11.92
N LEU A 105 -1.52 -6.77 -11.24
CA LEU A 105 -0.33 -6.05 -10.83
C LEU A 105 0.63 -6.96 -10.04
N GLU A 106 0.11 -7.66 -9.02
CA GLU A 106 0.89 -8.58 -8.19
C GLU A 106 1.49 -9.74 -9.00
N ALA A 107 0.76 -10.24 -10.00
CA ALA A 107 1.23 -11.29 -10.90
C ALA A 107 2.29 -10.79 -11.90
N LEU A 108 2.11 -9.60 -12.47
CA LEU A 108 3.09 -9.00 -13.36
C LEU A 108 4.39 -8.65 -12.62
N LEU A 109 4.31 -8.24 -11.35
CA LEU A 109 5.48 -8.01 -10.50
C LEU A 109 6.31 -9.30 -10.28
N LEU A 110 5.68 -10.48 -10.34
CA LEU A 110 6.36 -11.78 -10.30
C LEU A 110 7.04 -12.16 -11.64
N ALA A 111 6.57 -11.61 -12.76
CA ALA A 111 7.06 -11.95 -14.09
C ALA A 111 8.44 -11.31 -14.38
N ARG A 112 9.49 -12.13 -14.40
CA ARG A 112 10.89 -11.69 -14.56
C ARG A 112 11.17 -10.95 -15.87
N SER A 113 10.43 -11.26 -16.93
CA SER A 113 10.61 -10.70 -18.27
C SER A 113 10.04 -9.30 -18.46
N VAL A 114 9.28 -8.78 -17.49
CA VAL A 114 8.52 -7.51 -17.62
C VAL A 114 9.20 -6.39 -16.84
N THR A 115 9.31 -5.19 -17.41
CA THR A 115 9.82 -4.00 -16.70
C THR A 115 8.71 -3.27 -15.96
N LEU A 116 9.02 -2.44 -14.95
CA LEU A 116 8.00 -1.65 -14.24
C LEU A 116 7.22 -0.71 -15.18
N GLY A 117 7.89 -0.16 -16.20
CA GLY A 117 7.25 0.65 -17.25
C GLY A 117 6.26 -0.15 -18.10
N ASP A 118 6.57 -1.42 -18.44
CA ASP A 118 5.62 -2.28 -19.17
C ASP A 118 4.39 -2.58 -18.30
N ILE A 119 4.58 -2.88 -17.01
CA ILE A 119 3.49 -3.09 -16.04
C ILE A 119 2.60 -1.85 -15.97
N ALA A 120 3.21 -0.66 -15.86
CA ALA A 120 2.50 0.60 -15.84
C ALA A 120 1.68 0.82 -17.11
N GLY A 121 2.23 0.47 -18.28
CA GLY A 121 1.54 0.49 -19.57
C GLY A 121 0.32 -0.43 -19.62
N HIS A 122 0.43 -1.65 -19.09
CA HIS A 122 -0.69 -2.61 -19.03
C HIS A 122 -1.82 -2.19 -18.08
N LEU A 123 -1.48 -1.49 -17.00
CA LEU A 123 -2.44 -1.05 -15.98
C LEU A 123 -2.90 0.40 -16.15
N HIS A 124 -2.47 1.08 -17.21
CA HIS A 124 -2.75 2.50 -17.48
C HIS A 124 -2.42 3.41 -16.28
N THR A 125 -1.29 3.15 -15.63
CA THR A 125 -0.77 3.91 -14.49
C THR A 125 0.66 4.39 -14.76
N THR A 126 1.33 4.98 -13.77
CA THR A 126 2.74 5.40 -13.90
C THR A 126 3.70 4.40 -13.28
N GLU A 127 4.95 4.42 -13.73
CA GLU A 127 6.01 3.55 -13.19
C GLU A 127 6.21 3.79 -11.68
N GLU A 128 6.11 5.05 -11.24
CA GLU A 128 6.25 5.41 -9.83
C GLU A 128 5.12 4.84 -8.95
N VAL A 129 3.90 4.70 -9.49
CA VAL A 129 2.79 4.03 -8.79
C VAL A 129 3.08 2.55 -8.61
N VAL A 130 3.60 1.89 -9.66
CA VAL A 130 3.98 0.47 -9.61
C VAL A 130 5.12 0.25 -8.61
N GLU A 131 6.14 1.11 -8.64
CA GLU A 131 7.28 1.07 -7.71
C GLU A 131 6.83 1.28 -6.26
N ALA A 132 6.01 2.31 -6.00
CA ALA A 132 5.44 2.57 -4.68
C ALA A 132 4.56 1.43 -4.17
N TYR A 133 3.73 0.86 -5.04
CA TYR A 133 2.92 -0.30 -4.71
C TYR A 133 3.79 -1.52 -4.34
N ALA A 134 4.81 -1.81 -5.14
CA ALA A 134 5.75 -2.91 -4.88
C ALA A 134 6.50 -2.68 -3.55
N CYS A 135 6.93 -1.46 -3.25
CA CYS A 135 7.65 -1.16 -2.01
C CYS A 135 6.74 -1.27 -0.77
N LEU A 136 5.51 -0.77 -0.85
CA LEU A 136 4.59 -0.68 0.30
C LEU A 136 3.81 -1.98 0.53
N PHE A 137 3.30 -2.62 -0.52
CA PHE A 137 2.29 -3.66 -0.41
C PHE A 137 2.71 -5.02 -0.97
N TRP A 138 3.70 -5.06 -1.87
CA TRP A 138 4.08 -6.29 -2.58
C TRP A 138 5.59 -6.36 -2.88
N ASN A 139 6.42 -6.47 -1.83
CA ASN A 139 7.90 -6.39 -1.92
C ASN A 139 8.59 -7.63 -2.52
N VAL A 140 8.07 -8.12 -3.64
CA VAL A 140 8.47 -9.39 -4.26
C VAL A 140 9.59 -9.22 -5.28
N ARG A 141 9.65 -8.07 -5.98
CA ARG A 141 10.53 -7.89 -7.14
C ARG A 141 12.02 -8.13 -6.84
N ASP A 142 12.50 -7.60 -5.72
CA ASP A 142 13.91 -7.78 -5.31
C ASP A 142 14.18 -9.13 -4.65
N ARG A 143 13.14 -9.96 -4.49
CA ARG A 143 13.15 -11.24 -3.78
C ARG A 143 12.74 -12.39 -4.69
N LEU A 144 12.75 -12.19 -6.01
CA LEU A 144 12.36 -13.22 -6.98
C LEU A 144 13.26 -14.45 -6.92
N ASP A 145 14.50 -14.31 -6.46
CA ASP A 145 15.44 -15.43 -6.29
C ASP A 145 15.25 -16.17 -4.95
N GLU A 146 14.49 -15.61 -4.01
CA GLU A 146 14.20 -16.21 -2.72
C GLU A 146 13.07 -17.24 -2.82
N ARG A 147 13.39 -18.45 -3.29
CA ARG A 147 12.42 -19.54 -3.47
C ARG A 147 11.56 -19.82 -2.24
N GLY A 148 12.14 -19.74 -1.04
CA GLY A 148 11.41 -19.93 0.22
C GLY A 148 10.31 -18.89 0.42
N TYR A 149 10.62 -17.62 0.16
CA TYR A 149 9.67 -16.52 0.24
C TYR A 149 8.58 -16.66 -0.84
N LEU A 150 8.95 -16.87 -2.11
CA LEU A 150 7.99 -17.09 -3.18
C LEU A 150 7.05 -18.27 -2.91
N ASN A 151 7.56 -19.37 -2.36
CA ASN A 151 6.73 -20.53 -2.02
C ASN A 151 5.65 -20.20 -0.98
N THR A 152 5.93 -19.29 -0.03
CA THR A 152 4.92 -18.86 0.94
C THR A 152 3.78 -18.07 0.29
N LEU A 153 4.05 -17.36 -0.81
CA LEU A 153 3.04 -16.59 -1.55
C LEU A 153 2.25 -17.48 -2.53
N LEU A 154 2.96 -18.34 -3.28
CA LEU A 154 2.39 -19.14 -4.36
C LEU A 154 1.72 -20.44 -3.87
N TYR A 155 2.17 -20.95 -2.73
CA TYR A 155 1.74 -22.23 -2.15
C TYR A 155 1.46 -22.10 -0.64
N PRO A 156 0.45 -21.31 -0.23
CA PRO A 156 0.17 -21.08 1.19
C PRO A 156 -0.21 -22.35 1.96
N ALA A 157 -0.81 -23.35 1.31
CA ALA A 157 -1.09 -24.66 1.89
C ALA A 157 0.10 -25.65 1.80
N GLY A 158 1.24 -25.19 1.29
CA GLY A 158 2.42 -26.02 0.99
C GLY A 158 2.40 -26.58 -0.43
N TRP A 159 3.59 -26.78 -0.99
CA TRP A 159 3.79 -27.30 -2.34
C TRP A 159 3.18 -28.70 -2.54
N GLN A 160 3.31 -29.58 -1.53
CA GLN A 160 2.75 -30.93 -1.57
C GLN A 160 1.22 -30.94 -1.64
N ALA A 161 0.55 -30.00 -0.94
CA ALA A 161 -0.90 -29.86 -1.02
C ALA A 161 -1.31 -29.38 -2.43
N ALA A 162 -0.60 -28.40 -2.98
CA ALA A 162 -0.86 -27.90 -4.33
C ALA A 162 -0.67 -28.97 -5.43
N MET A 163 0.24 -29.93 -5.25
CA MET A 163 0.41 -31.07 -6.17
C MET A 163 -0.70 -32.12 -6.03
N ARG A 164 -1.27 -32.29 -4.84
CA ARG A 164 -2.40 -33.19 -4.60
C ARG A 164 -3.71 -32.61 -5.13
N ASP A 165 -3.89 -31.30 -4.98
CA ASP A 165 -5.04 -30.54 -5.48
C ASP A 165 -4.86 -30.16 -6.96
N ALA A 166 -4.52 -31.14 -7.81
CA ALA A 166 -4.39 -30.97 -9.25
C ALA A 166 -5.70 -30.58 -9.98
N GLN A 167 -6.79 -30.34 -9.24
CA GLN A 167 -8.03 -29.83 -9.80
C GLN A 167 -7.89 -28.32 -10.03
N PRO A 168 -7.96 -27.85 -11.30
CA PRO A 168 -7.83 -26.43 -11.62
C PRO A 168 -8.80 -25.58 -10.79
N ASN A 169 -10.04 -26.05 -10.67
CA ASN A 169 -11.16 -25.35 -10.04
C ASN A 169 -11.04 -25.17 -8.51
N ALA A 170 -10.14 -25.89 -7.83
CA ALA A 170 -9.93 -25.75 -6.39
C ALA A 170 -9.01 -24.57 -6.04
N ILE A 171 -8.18 -24.13 -6.99
CA ILE A 171 -7.26 -23.00 -6.82
C ILE A 171 -8.01 -21.73 -7.22
N GLY A 172 -8.16 -20.78 -6.28
CA GLY A 172 -8.78 -19.49 -6.56
C GLY A 172 -8.05 -18.69 -7.63
N ASP A 173 -8.78 -17.90 -8.43
CA ASP A 173 -8.29 -17.25 -9.64
C ASP A 173 -7.01 -16.42 -9.41
N ARG A 174 -6.93 -15.67 -8.30
CA ARG A 174 -5.73 -14.93 -7.89
C ARG A 174 -4.48 -15.81 -7.83
N LEU A 175 -4.56 -16.98 -7.18
CA LEU A 175 -3.40 -17.86 -7.02
C LEU A 175 -2.96 -18.47 -8.35
N ARG A 176 -3.89 -18.70 -9.29
CA ARG A 176 -3.53 -19.14 -10.65
C ARG A 176 -2.75 -18.05 -11.36
N LEU A 177 -3.22 -16.80 -11.27
CA LEU A 177 -2.57 -15.65 -11.89
C LEU A 177 -1.17 -15.40 -11.33
N LEU A 178 -1.00 -15.44 -10.01
CA LEU A 178 0.32 -15.30 -9.38
C LEU A 178 1.30 -16.41 -9.80
N ARG A 179 0.81 -17.66 -9.89
CA ARG A 179 1.65 -18.79 -10.33
C ARG A 179 2.06 -18.64 -11.79
N ALA A 180 1.15 -18.20 -12.66
CA ALA A 180 1.49 -17.88 -14.05
C ALA A 180 2.57 -16.80 -14.11
N GLY A 181 2.44 -15.72 -13.33
CA GLY A 181 3.47 -14.68 -13.28
C GLY A 181 4.84 -15.18 -12.80
N ALA A 182 4.87 -16.14 -11.89
CA ALA A 182 6.12 -16.70 -11.38
C ALA A 182 6.78 -17.75 -12.29
N GLN A 183 5.99 -18.45 -13.12
CA GLN A 183 6.44 -19.63 -13.89
C GLN A 183 6.51 -19.39 -15.39
N ASN A 184 5.67 -18.51 -15.90
CA ASN A 184 5.40 -18.33 -17.33
C ASN A 184 5.71 -16.90 -17.76
N ASP A 185 5.57 -16.67 -19.07
CA ASP A 185 5.76 -15.35 -19.65
C ASP A 185 4.55 -14.43 -19.45
N VAL A 186 4.80 -13.13 -19.60
CA VAL A 186 3.80 -12.07 -19.46
C VAL A 186 2.53 -12.31 -20.28
N GLU A 187 2.67 -12.89 -21.47
CA GLU A 187 1.56 -13.17 -22.36
C GLU A 187 0.53 -14.11 -21.73
N GLU A 188 0.97 -15.09 -20.95
CA GLU A 188 0.07 -16.02 -20.28
C GLU A 188 -0.64 -15.35 -19.10
N VAL A 189 0.07 -14.50 -18.35
CA VAL A 189 -0.54 -13.69 -17.28
C VAL A 189 -1.64 -12.80 -17.85
N LEU A 190 -1.35 -12.11 -18.93
CA LEU A 190 -2.30 -11.24 -19.62
C LEU A 190 -3.49 -12.05 -20.14
N ALA A 191 -3.26 -13.19 -20.79
CA ALA A 191 -4.33 -14.06 -21.29
C ALA A 191 -5.24 -14.56 -20.16
N LEU A 192 -4.67 -14.99 -19.02
CA LEU A 192 -5.43 -15.44 -17.85
C LEU A 192 -6.21 -14.30 -17.18
N ALA A 193 -5.70 -13.08 -17.25
CA ALA A 193 -6.42 -11.88 -16.80
C ALA A 193 -7.44 -11.37 -17.82
N GLY A 194 -7.58 -12.02 -18.99
CA GLY A 194 -8.55 -11.66 -20.03
C GLY A 194 -8.05 -10.63 -21.05
N TYR A 195 -6.77 -10.29 -21.05
CA TYR A 195 -6.16 -9.40 -22.04
C TYR A 195 -5.78 -10.18 -23.30
N GLN A 196 -6.24 -9.73 -24.47
CA GLN A 196 -5.90 -10.36 -25.74
C GLN A 196 -4.60 -9.80 -26.35
N PRO A 197 -3.64 -10.64 -26.76
CA PRO A 197 -2.44 -10.19 -27.45
C PRO A 197 -2.81 -9.58 -28.81
N GLY A 198 -2.41 -8.32 -29.04
CA GLY A 198 -2.69 -7.58 -30.29
C GLY A 198 -3.78 -6.52 -30.20
N SER A 199 -4.50 -6.44 -29.07
CA SER A 199 -5.43 -5.35 -28.81
C SER A 199 -4.68 -4.10 -28.35
N LYS A 200 -4.26 -3.25 -29.29
CA LYS A 200 -3.81 -1.89 -28.97
C LYS A 200 -5.02 -1.10 -28.45
N GLY A 201 -5.23 -1.10 -27.15
CA GLY A 201 -6.32 -0.36 -26.48
C GLY A 201 -7.57 -1.18 -26.20
N GLY A 202 -7.43 -2.45 -25.80
CA GLY A 202 -8.55 -3.31 -25.40
C GLY A 202 -9.10 -2.95 -24.03
N VAL A 203 -9.95 -1.93 -24.02
CA VAL A 203 -10.94 -1.68 -22.98
C VAL A 203 -11.59 -3.02 -22.60
N LEU A 204 -11.57 -3.39 -21.32
CA LEU A 204 -12.70 -4.11 -20.75
C LEU A 204 -13.88 -3.16 -20.84
N THR A 205 -14.51 -3.06 -22.01
CA THR A 205 -15.93 -2.70 -22.02
C THR A 205 -16.63 -3.95 -21.53
N GLU A 206 -16.50 -4.25 -20.23
CA GLU A 206 -17.71 -4.68 -19.53
C GLU A 206 -18.66 -3.50 -19.78
N ASP A 207 -19.66 -3.73 -20.64
CA ASP A 207 -20.71 -2.76 -20.93
C ASP A 207 -21.10 -2.12 -19.59
N SER A 208 -21.16 -0.79 -19.50
CA SER A 208 -21.48 -0.13 -18.22
C SER A 208 -22.79 -0.67 -17.64
N GLY A 209 -23.69 -1.17 -18.50
CA GLY A 209 -24.91 -1.87 -18.10
C GLY A 209 -24.69 -3.28 -17.51
N GLU A 210 -23.60 -3.95 -17.82
CA GLU A 210 -23.23 -5.26 -17.27
C GLU A 210 -22.57 -5.13 -15.89
N VAL A 211 -21.69 -4.14 -15.68
CA VAL A 211 -21.17 -3.76 -14.35
C VAL A 211 -22.32 -3.32 -13.45
N GLU A 212 -23.22 -2.47 -13.96
CA GLU A 212 -24.39 -2.01 -13.21
C GLU A 212 -25.36 -3.17 -12.90
N ARG A 213 -25.59 -4.09 -13.85
CA ARG A 213 -26.36 -5.33 -13.58
C ARG A 213 -25.69 -6.20 -12.52
N ARG A 214 -24.37 -6.33 -12.52
CA ARG A 214 -23.64 -7.11 -11.52
C ARG A 214 -23.78 -6.48 -10.14
N MET A 215 -23.62 -5.16 -10.04
CA MET A 215 -23.85 -4.40 -8.80
C MET A 215 -25.31 -4.51 -8.32
N GLN A 216 -26.28 -4.43 -9.22
CA GLN A 216 -27.71 -4.60 -8.89
C GLN A 216 -28.04 -6.04 -8.45
N GLN A 217 -27.44 -7.04 -9.09
CA GLN A 217 -27.61 -8.45 -8.71
C GLN A 217 -26.98 -8.74 -7.34
N ASP A 218 -25.81 -8.18 -7.05
CA ASP A 218 -25.15 -8.31 -5.74
C ASP A 218 -25.93 -7.57 -4.64
N ALA A 219 -26.46 -6.38 -4.93
CA ALA A 219 -27.35 -5.65 -4.03
C ALA A 219 -28.64 -6.47 -3.76
N GLN A 220 -29.24 -7.07 -4.78
CA GLN A 220 -30.42 -7.93 -4.64
C GLN A 220 -30.12 -9.21 -3.86
N ARG A 221 -28.95 -9.84 -4.06
CA ARG A 221 -28.51 -11.00 -3.26
C ARG A 221 -28.35 -10.62 -1.78
N ARG A 222 -27.79 -9.45 -1.50
CA ARG A 222 -27.64 -8.92 -0.13
C ARG A 222 -28.98 -8.54 0.52
N MET A 223 -29.93 -8.02 -0.25
CA MET A 223 -31.30 -7.78 0.22
C MET A 223 -32.04 -9.08 0.52
N ARG A 224 -31.89 -10.11 -0.32
CA ARG A 224 -32.47 -11.46 -0.08
C ARG A 224 -31.83 -12.17 1.11
N ALA A 225 -30.57 -11.88 1.42
CA ALA A 225 -29.87 -12.38 2.60
C ALA A 225 -30.30 -11.71 3.92
N GLY A 226 -31.31 -10.82 3.89
CA GLY A 226 -31.91 -10.24 5.11
C GLY A 226 -31.08 -9.13 5.76
N CYS A 227 -30.07 -8.59 5.09
CA CYS A 227 -29.33 -7.43 5.58
C CYS A 227 -30.22 -6.17 5.50
N ARG A 228 -30.91 -5.83 6.60
CA ARG A 228 -31.69 -4.59 6.74
C ARG A 228 -30.77 -3.38 6.58
N MET A 229 -30.96 -2.64 5.49
CA MET A 229 -30.10 -1.53 5.06
C MET A 229 -30.53 -0.15 5.60
N GLU A 230 -31.40 -0.07 6.61
CA GLU A 230 -32.05 1.21 6.95
C GLU A 230 -31.42 2.03 8.09
N ASP A 231 -30.41 1.53 8.82
CA ASP A 231 -29.87 2.30 9.96
C ASP A 231 -28.37 2.64 9.91
N GLN A 232 -27.57 2.03 9.04
CA GLN A 232 -26.12 2.27 9.01
C GLN A 232 -25.66 3.19 7.87
N VAL A 233 -26.26 3.10 6.67
CA VAL A 233 -25.82 3.92 5.53
C VAL A 233 -26.36 5.35 5.64
N VAL A 234 -27.63 5.53 6.02
CA VAL A 234 -28.23 6.87 6.20
C VAL A 234 -27.58 7.60 7.38
N ARG A 235 -27.26 6.90 8.49
CA ARG A 235 -26.52 7.50 9.60
C ARG A 235 -25.06 7.78 9.23
N ALA A 236 -24.36 6.88 8.53
CA ALA A 236 -22.97 7.13 8.11
C ALA A 236 -22.86 8.29 7.12
N VAL A 237 -23.78 8.40 6.15
CA VAL A 237 -23.81 9.51 5.18
C VAL A 237 -24.24 10.82 5.85
N HIS A 238 -25.22 10.80 6.76
CA HIS A 238 -25.66 12.02 7.45
C HIS A 238 -24.65 12.50 8.50
N THR A 239 -23.99 11.61 9.24
CA THR A 239 -22.90 11.94 10.18
C THR A 239 -21.64 12.40 9.43
N ALA A 240 -21.33 11.85 8.25
CA ALA A 240 -20.24 12.34 7.40
C ALA A 240 -20.55 13.70 6.76
N ALA A 241 -21.80 13.96 6.38
CA ALA A 241 -22.23 15.24 5.80
C ALA A 241 -22.31 16.37 6.85
N VAL A 242 -22.77 16.07 8.07
CA VAL A 242 -22.80 17.05 9.18
C VAL A 242 -21.40 17.35 9.70
N ARG A 243 -20.53 16.34 9.85
CA ARG A 243 -19.10 16.56 10.18
C ARG A 243 -18.34 17.30 9.07
N ARG A 244 -18.65 17.06 7.79
CA ARG A 244 -18.07 17.84 6.67
C ARG A 244 -18.50 19.30 6.68
N LYS A 245 -19.71 19.62 7.16
CA LYS A 245 -20.21 21.01 7.19
C LYS A 245 -19.75 21.79 8.43
N GLU A 246 -19.52 21.11 9.56
CA GLU A 246 -19.02 21.74 10.80
C GLU A 246 -17.50 21.91 10.84
N ILE A 247 -16.73 21.10 10.10
CA ILE A 247 -15.25 21.17 10.04
C ILE A 247 -14.75 22.07 8.89
N ALA A 248 -15.53 22.19 7.81
CA ALA A 248 -15.14 22.94 6.60
C ALA A 248 -15.12 24.48 6.75
N LEU A 249 -15.49 25.04 7.91
CA LEU A 249 -15.53 26.50 8.11
C LEU A 249 -14.38 27.05 8.95
N THR A 250 -13.49 26.20 9.49
CA THR A 250 -12.33 26.64 10.28
C THR A 250 -11.01 25.94 9.94
N GLU A 251 -11.02 24.74 9.34
CA GLU A 251 -9.79 24.02 8.99
C GLU A 251 -9.25 24.35 7.59
N ASP A 252 -10.06 24.88 6.67
CA ASP A 252 -9.64 25.13 5.28
C ASP A 252 -8.57 26.23 5.18
N GLU A 253 -8.64 27.28 5.99
CA GLU A 253 -7.61 28.34 5.98
C GLU A 253 -6.27 27.85 6.56
N LEU A 254 -6.32 26.97 7.56
CA LEU A 254 -5.12 26.40 8.20
C LEU A 254 -4.53 25.25 7.37
N ALA A 255 -5.35 24.46 6.69
CA ALA A 255 -4.92 23.42 5.75
C ALA A 255 -4.33 24.03 4.48
N LEU A 256 -4.92 25.09 3.93
CA LEU A 256 -4.38 25.80 2.77
C LEU A 256 -3.03 26.46 3.08
N HIS A 257 -2.86 27.00 4.29
CA HIS A 257 -1.57 27.56 4.74
C HIS A 257 -0.50 26.47 4.97
N LYS A 258 -0.89 25.27 5.40
CA LYS A 258 0.00 24.10 5.59
C LYS A 258 0.38 23.43 4.26
N ILE A 259 -0.54 23.35 3.31
CA ILE A 259 -0.31 22.84 1.95
C ILE A 259 0.68 23.75 1.21
N ASN A 260 0.49 25.07 1.28
CA ASN A 260 1.36 26.04 0.60
C ASN A 260 2.81 26.08 1.16
N ALA A 261 3.03 25.69 2.41
CA ALA A 261 4.36 25.66 3.02
C ALA A 261 5.19 24.40 2.68
N VAL A 262 4.53 23.27 2.41
CA VAL A 262 5.19 21.98 2.17
C VAL A 262 5.24 21.62 0.67
N SER A 263 4.28 22.08 -0.12
CA SER A 263 4.20 21.82 -1.57
C SER A 263 5.48 22.20 -2.34
N PRO A 264 6.15 23.35 -2.07
CA PRO A 264 7.39 23.70 -2.78
C PRO A 264 8.53 22.70 -2.50
N ALA A 265 8.66 22.23 -1.25
CA ALA A 265 9.70 21.27 -0.88
C ALA A 265 9.44 19.89 -1.50
N LEU A 266 8.18 19.44 -1.54
CA LEU A 266 7.80 18.19 -2.21
C LEU A 266 7.97 18.28 -3.73
N GLU A 267 7.67 19.41 -4.35
CA GLU A 267 7.93 19.66 -5.77
C GLU A 267 9.42 19.74 -6.10
N GLU A 268 10.23 20.34 -5.22
CA GLU A 268 11.69 20.39 -5.36
C GLU A 268 12.27 18.96 -5.31
N ILE A 269 11.83 18.15 -4.35
CA ILE A 269 12.22 16.73 -4.24
C ILE A 269 11.78 15.94 -5.49
N ARG A 270 10.56 16.16 -5.98
CA ARG A 270 10.05 15.51 -7.20
C ARG A 270 10.84 15.91 -8.46
N LYS A 271 11.25 17.18 -8.57
CA LYS A 271 12.12 17.66 -9.66
C LYS A 271 13.50 17.01 -9.65
N TYR A 272 14.09 16.78 -8.47
CA TYR A 272 15.37 16.10 -8.34
C TYR A 272 15.28 14.61 -8.71
N ASN A 273 14.20 13.92 -8.34
CA ASN A 273 14.02 12.49 -8.66
C ASN A 273 13.67 12.22 -10.13
N GLY A 274 13.10 13.20 -10.86
CA GLY A 274 12.90 13.11 -12.31
C GLY A 274 14.20 13.11 -13.15
N LEU A 275 15.33 13.43 -12.53
CA LEU A 275 16.67 13.34 -13.11
C LEU A 275 17.30 12.00 -12.69
N LYS A 276 17.08 10.95 -13.49
CA LYS A 276 17.55 9.58 -13.25
C LYS A 276 18.97 9.52 -12.66
N GLY A 277 19.09 8.92 -11.47
CA GLY A 277 20.30 8.19 -11.05
C GLY A 277 21.30 8.85 -10.09
N LEU A 278 21.00 9.99 -9.46
CA LEU A 278 21.85 10.56 -8.42
C LEU A 278 21.05 10.80 -7.13
N PRO A 279 21.46 10.26 -5.96
CA PRO A 279 20.90 10.71 -4.69
C PRO A 279 21.20 12.21 -4.55
N PRO A 280 20.24 13.04 -4.12
CA PRO A 280 20.48 14.47 -3.97
C PRO A 280 21.68 14.67 -3.02
N PRO A 281 22.60 15.59 -3.32
CA PRO A 281 23.85 15.73 -2.57
C PRO A 281 23.65 16.11 -1.10
N ASP A 282 22.43 16.40 -0.65
CA ASP A 282 22.14 16.44 0.78
C ASP A 282 20.67 16.13 1.11
N TYR A 283 20.27 14.86 1.00
CA TYR A 283 18.95 14.39 1.44
C TYR A 283 18.64 14.76 2.90
N ARG A 284 19.67 14.85 3.74
CA ARG A 284 19.58 15.35 5.13
C ARG A 284 19.21 16.82 5.19
N GLU A 285 19.67 17.64 4.24
CA GLU A 285 19.30 19.04 4.17
C GLU A 285 17.85 19.21 3.72
N LEU A 286 17.36 18.40 2.77
CA LEU A 286 15.96 18.42 2.34
C LEU A 286 15.01 17.92 3.44
N ILE A 287 15.32 16.80 4.11
CA ILE A 287 14.60 16.36 5.31
C ILE A 287 14.73 17.40 6.41
N GLY A 288 15.91 18.00 6.59
CA GLY A 288 16.18 19.06 7.55
C GLY A 288 15.33 20.30 7.30
N ARG A 289 15.18 20.73 6.04
CA ARG A 289 14.33 21.84 5.61
C ARG A 289 12.85 21.50 5.75
N ALA A 290 12.42 20.31 5.33
CA ALA A 290 11.05 19.85 5.54
C ALA A 290 10.71 19.78 7.05
N ARG A 291 11.64 19.29 7.87
CA ARG A 291 11.53 19.22 9.33
C ARG A 291 11.56 20.60 9.98
N ALA A 292 12.39 21.51 9.48
CA ALA A 292 12.45 22.91 9.94
C ALA A 292 11.19 23.69 9.57
N ASN A 293 10.63 23.45 8.37
CA ASN A 293 9.38 24.05 7.90
C ASN A 293 8.17 23.44 8.60
N ALA A 294 8.22 22.15 8.96
CA ALA A 294 7.19 21.49 9.75
C ALA A 294 7.33 21.74 11.25
N ALA A 295 8.50 22.13 11.77
CA ALA A 295 8.77 22.32 13.20
C ALA A 295 7.84 23.34 13.90
N PRO A 296 7.48 24.49 13.30
CA PRO A 296 6.49 25.41 13.87
C PRO A 296 5.11 24.75 13.99
N VAL A 297 4.69 24.04 12.94
CA VAL A 297 3.43 23.30 12.88
C VAL A 297 3.41 22.14 13.89
N ILE A 298 4.53 21.45 14.08
CA ILE A 298 4.70 20.37 15.04
C ILE A 298 4.68 20.91 16.49
N ARG A 299 5.27 22.09 16.77
CA ARG A 299 5.21 22.73 18.09
C ARG A 299 3.80 23.19 18.47
N GLU A 300 2.98 23.62 17.51
CA GLU A 300 1.59 23.97 17.76
C GLU A 300 0.67 22.74 17.96
N LEU A 301 0.99 21.60 17.34
CA LEU A 301 0.13 20.41 17.33
C LEU A 301 0.47 19.37 18.42
N LEU A 302 1.65 19.44 19.03
CA LEU A 302 1.98 18.64 20.19
C LEU A 302 1.57 19.44 21.45
N PRO A 303 0.54 19.03 22.20
CA PRO A 303 0.26 19.66 23.48
C PRO A 303 1.53 19.57 24.32
N HIS A 304 1.95 20.69 24.90
CA HIS A 304 2.99 20.68 25.92
C HIS A 304 2.59 19.64 26.96
N GLY A 305 3.28 18.50 26.94
CA GLY A 305 3.23 17.59 28.07
C GLY A 305 3.83 18.39 29.21
N ASP A 306 2.98 18.91 30.08
CA ASP A 306 3.38 19.60 31.29
C ASP A 306 4.37 18.69 32.04
N GLY A 307 5.65 19.04 31.91
CA GLY A 307 6.69 18.57 32.79
C GLY A 307 6.48 19.23 34.14
N SER A 308 5.45 18.80 34.86
CA SER A 308 5.27 19.06 36.29
C SER A 308 4.92 17.75 36.97
N GLY A 309 5.97 17.06 37.40
CA GLY A 309 5.91 15.86 38.24
C GLY A 309 7.26 15.69 38.90
N ASN A 310 7.50 16.51 39.93
CA ASN A 310 8.38 16.14 41.06
C ASN A 310 7.81 14.91 41.75
#